data_AF-A0A947FVH0-F1
#
_entry.id   AF-A0A947FVH0-F1
#
_cell.length_a   1.000
_cell.length_b   1.000
_cell.length_c   1.000
_cell.angle_alpha   90.00
_cell.angle_beta   90.00
_cell.angle_gamma   90.00
#
_symmetry.space_group_name_H-M   'P 1'
#
loop_
_entity.id
_entity.type
_entity.pdbx_description
1 polymer ?
#
loop_
_entity_poly.entity_id
_entity_poly.type
_entity_poly.pdbx_seq_one_letter_code
_entity_poly.pdbx_strand_id
1 'polypeptide(L)'
;MTYDRRYLADDVRAGIVVFLVALPLCLGIALASGAPLFSGLIAGISGGLVVTVVSKSRHGVSGPAAGLAVMVAAGIEALGIEAYLLAVIVCGVAQLVAAFLRAGVIAHYFPSSVIKGMLAGIGIILILKQIPHAFGYDQSWEGELEFFQRDGHNTFTEIGYALQALSPGAIIITALSLAILLLWQGPR
;
A
#
# COMPACT_ATOMS: atom_id res chain seq x y z
N MET A 1 -7.32 21.62 -18.82
CA MET A 1 -7.62 21.97 -17.42
C MET A 1 -6.82 23.22 -17.09
N THR A 2 -7.48 24.32 -16.75
CA THR A 2 -6.77 25.55 -16.34
C THR A 2 -6.38 25.39 -14.87
N TYR A 3 -5.09 25.43 -14.57
CA TYR A 3 -4.58 25.34 -13.20
C TYR A 3 -4.74 26.68 -12.50
N ASP A 4 -5.39 26.68 -11.33
CA ASP A 4 -5.53 27.88 -10.51
C ASP A 4 -4.33 28.01 -9.59
N ARG A 5 -3.50 29.02 -9.83
CA ARG A 5 -2.24 29.26 -9.11
C ARG A 5 -2.44 29.48 -7.62
N ARG A 6 -3.67 29.76 -7.16
CA ARG A 6 -3.98 29.90 -5.73
C ARG A 6 -3.75 28.60 -4.95
N TYR A 7 -3.87 27.44 -5.60
CA TYR A 7 -3.67 26.14 -4.96
C TYR A 7 -2.21 25.70 -4.91
N LEU A 8 -1.28 26.43 -5.54
CA LEU A 8 0.12 26.01 -5.65
C LEU A 8 0.78 25.78 -4.29
N ALA A 9 0.53 26.66 -3.32
CA ALA A 9 1.10 26.52 -1.98
C ALA A 9 0.57 25.29 -1.24
N ASP A 10 -0.73 25.01 -1.38
CA ASP A 10 -1.38 23.86 -0.73
C ASP A 10 -0.99 22.55 -1.42
N ASP A 11 -0.90 22.53 -2.75
CA ASP A 11 -0.46 21.38 -3.53
C ASP A 11 1.00 21.00 -3.23
N VAL A 12 1.89 21.98 -3.05
CA VAL A 12 3.29 21.72 -2.65
C VAL A 12 3.36 21.12 -1.25
N ARG A 13 2.61 21.67 -0.29
CA ARG A 13 2.57 21.13 1.09
C ARG A 13 2.00 19.71 1.10
N ALA A 14 0.88 19.49 0.41
CA ALA A 14 0.27 18.17 0.28
C ALA A 14 1.23 17.19 -0.41
N GLY A 15 1.91 17.61 -1.47
CA GLY A 15 2.90 16.79 -2.18
C GLY A 15 4.05 16.34 -1.29
N ILE A 16 4.59 17.23 -0.44
CA ILE A 16 5.63 16.87 0.53
C ILE A 16 5.11 15.83 1.53
N VAL A 17 3.91 16.01 2.08
CA VAL A 17 3.30 15.05 3.02
C VAL A 17 3.09 13.69 2.35
N VAL A 18 2.53 13.67 1.14
CA VAL A 18 2.31 12.44 0.36
C VAL A 18 3.63 11.75 0.05
N PHE A 19 4.68 12.49 -0.30
CA PHE A 19 6.01 11.93 -0.55
C PHE A 19 6.60 11.24 0.69
N LEU A 20 6.52 11.89 1.85
CA LEU A 20 7.02 11.34 3.11
C LEU A 20 6.30 10.05 3.51
N VAL A 21 5.01 9.93 3.20
CA VAL A 21 4.22 8.71 3.45
C VAL A 21 4.45 7.65 2.36
N ALA A 22 4.62 8.05 1.10
CA ALA A 22 4.75 7.14 -0.03
C ALA A 22 6.13 6.45 -0.09
N LEU A 23 7.20 7.13 0.33
CA LEU A 23 8.56 6.58 0.36
C LEU A 23 8.67 5.26 1.14
N PRO A 24 8.32 5.20 2.43
CA PRO A 24 8.41 3.95 3.19
C PRO A 24 7.48 2.88 2.62
N LEU A 25 6.29 3.25 2.14
CA LEU A 25 5.35 2.32 1.52
C LEU A 25 5.93 1.67 0.25
N CYS A 26 6.60 2.43 -0.62
CA CYS A 26 7.23 1.90 -1.84
C CYS A 26 8.35 0.91 -1.52
N LEU A 27 9.16 1.21 -0.49
CA LEU A 27 10.24 0.34 -0.04
C LEU A 27 9.70 -0.94 0.62
N GLY A 28 8.71 -0.80 1.50
CA GLY A 28 8.05 -1.92 2.17
C GLY A 28 7.42 -2.88 1.19
N ILE A 29 6.67 -2.38 0.19
CA ILE A 29 6.05 -3.24 -0.84
C ILE A 29 7.10 -3.95 -1.70
N ALA A 30 8.23 -3.30 -2.03
CA ALA A 30 9.29 -3.97 -2.78
C ALA A 30 9.92 -5.11 -1.97
N LEU A 31 10.23 -4.85 -0.69
CA LEU A 31 10.76 -5.85 0.23
C LEU A 31 9.79 -7.04 0.39
N ALA A 32 8.50 -6.75 0.57
CA ALA A 32 7.40 -7.71 0.60
C ALA A 32 7.42 -8.69 -0.57
N SER A 33 7.65 -8.11 -1.73
CA SER A 33 7.51 -8.80 -3.00
C SER A 33 8.75 -9.64 -3.34
N GLY A 34 9.79 -9.61 -2.48
CA GLY A 34 11.10 -10.20 -2.79
C GLY A 34 11.82 -9.48 -3.94
N ALA A 35 11.39 -8.26 -4.29
CA ALA A 35 11.98 -7.47 -5.36
C ALA A 35 13.06 -6.52 -4.80
N PRO A 36 14.04 -6.09 -5.63
CA PRO A 36 15.02 -5.10 -5.20
C PRO A 36 14.32 -3.82 -4.71
N LEU A 37 14.73 -3.27 -3.56
CA LEU A 37 14.10 -2.06 -2.99
C LEU A 37 13.97 -0.90 -3.99
N PHE A 38 14.96 -0.75 -4.87
CA PHE A 38 14.98 0.27 -5.91
C PHE A 38 13.81 0.14 -6.91
N SER A 39 13.30 -1.07 -7.18
CA SER A 39 12.17 -1.27 -8.09
C SER A 39 10.88 -0.66 -7.56
N GLY A 40 10.65 -0.69 -6.24
CA GLY A 40 9.51 -0.04 -5.60
C GLY A 40 9.55 1.48 -5.74
N LEU A 41 10.73 2.08 -5.56
CA LEU A 41 10.94 3.51 -5.77
C LEU A 41 10.71 3.91 -7.23
N ILE A 42 11.27 3.15 -8.18
CA ILE A 42 11.04 3.40 -9.61
C ILE A 42 9.54 3.33 -9.91
N ALA A 43 8.85 2.30 -9.45
CA ALA A 43 7.41 2.13 -9.68
C ALA A 43 6.59 3.30 -9.12
N GLY A 44 6.93 3.79 -7.92
CA GLY A 44 6.32 4.97 -7.33
C GLY A 44 6.57 6.25 -8.13
N ILE A 45 7.81 6.49 -8.54
CA ILE A 45 8.18 7.67 -9.34
C ILE A 45 7.50 7.61 -10.72
N SER A 46 7.54 6.47 -11.40
CA SER A 46 6.92 6.31 -12.72
C SER A 46 5.40 6.43 -12.65
N GLY A 47 4.76 5.86 -11.62
CA GLY A 47 3.32 6.00 -11.40
C GLY A 47 2.96 7.47 -11.14
N GLY A 48 3.68 8.14 -10.25
CA GLY A 48 3.45 9.53 -9.90
C GLY A 48 3.66 10.51 -11.07
N LEU A 49 4.64 10.28 -11.96
CA LEU A 49 4.91 11.16 -13.09
C LEU A 49 4.04 10.85 -14.31
N VAL A 50 3.95 9.58 -14.72
CA VAL A 50 3.28 9.20 -15.96
C VAL A 50 1.76 9.29 -15.79
N VAL A 51 1.23 8.78 -14.67
CA VAL A 51 -0.22 8.74 -14.46
C VAL A 51 -0.78 10.14 -14.22
N THR A 52 -0.07 11.03 -13.53
CA THR A 52 -0.58 12.40 -13.30
C THR A 52 -0.69 13.23 -14.58
N VAL A 53 0.20 13.01 -15.56
CA VAL A 53 0.13 13.71 -16.86
C VAL A 53 -1.02 13.18 -17.72
N VAL A 54 -1.29 11.87 -17.67
CA VAL A 54 -2.32 11.22 -18.51
C VAL A 54 -3.71 11.26 -17.84
N SER A 55 -3.77 11.23 -16.51
CA SER A 55 -5.00 11.19 -15.74
C SER A 55 -5.74 12.51 -15.75
N LYS A 56 -7.07 12.45 -15.76
CA LYS A 56 -7.94 13.62 -15.58
C LYS A 56 -8.32 13.86 -14.10
N SER A 57 -7.75 13.09 -13.18
CA SER A 57 -8.03 13.21 -11.74
C SER A 57 -7.16 14.29 -11.09
N ARG A 58 -7.78 15.19 -10.32
CA ARG A 58 -7.06 16.27 -9.60
C ARG A 58 -6.42 15.84 -8.29
N HIS A 59 -6.91 14.76 -7.68
CA HIS A 59 -6.47 14.30 -6.36
C HIS A 59 -5.89 12.88 -6.39
N GLY A 60 -5.80 12.27 -7.58
CA GLY A 60 -5.32 10.90 -7.74
C GLY A 60 -3.81 10.81 -7.58
N VAL A 61 -3.37 9.95 -6.66
CA VAL A 61 -1.96 9.56 -6.50
C VAL A 61 -1.82 8.12 -7.01
N SER A 62 -0.75 7.83 -7.73
CA SER A 62 -0.47 6.50 -8.27
C SER A 62 0.89 6.01 -7.80
N GLY A 63 0.97 4.73 -7.47
CA GLY A 63 2.17 4.05 -6.99
C GLY A 63 1.88 2.59 -6.67
N PRO A 64 2.86 1.86 -6.10
CA PRO A 64 2.70 0.47 -5.69
C PRO A 64 1.54 0.32 -4.68
N ALA A 65 0.63 -0.62 -4.95
CA ALA A 65 -0.50 -0.90 -4.07
C ALA A 65 -0.15 -2.07 -3.13
N ALA A 66 -0.41 -1.91 -1.83
CA ALA A 66 -0.06 -2.92 -0.83
C ALA A 66 -0.69 -4.30 -1.14
N GLY A 67 -1.93 -4.32 -1.65
CA GLY A 67 -2.62 -5.57 -2.03
C GLY A 67 -2.01 -6.32 -3.23
N LEU A 68 -1.10 -5.70 -4.00
CA LEU A 68 -0.42 -6.35 -5.11
C LEU A 68 0.91 -7.01 -4.71
N ALA A 69 1.44 -6.75 -3.51
CA ALA A 69 2.71 -7.29 -3.05
C ALA A 69 2.77 -8.82 -3.16
N VAL A 70 1.72 -9.50 -2.70
CA VAL A 70 1.57 -10.97 -2.75
C VAL A 70 1.58 -11.49 -4.18
N MET A 71 0.88 -10.80 -5.09
CA MET A 71 0.82 -11.17 -6.50
C MET A 71 2.18 -10.99 -7.20
N VAL A 72 2.92 -9.95 -6.81
CA VAL A 72 4.28 -9.70 -7.31
C VAL A 72 5.21 -10.80 -6.78
N ALA A 73 5.18 -11.11 -5.48
CA ALA A 73 5.97 -12.18 -4.86
C ALA A 73 5.73 -13.52 -5.54
N ALA A 74 4.45 -13.93 -5.67
CA ALA A 74 4.06 -15.18 -6.32
C ALA A 74 4.47 -15.21 -7.80
N GLY A 75 4.36 -14.07 -8.50
CA GLY A 75 4.79 -13.95 -9.90
C GLY A 75 6.30 -14.10 -10.06
N ILE A 76 7.09 -13.45 -9.19
CA ILE A 76 8.55 -13.57 -9.18
C ILE A 76 8.98 -15.00 -8.81
N GLU A 77 8.32 -15.63 -7.85
CA GLU A 77 8.61 -17.02 -7.46
C GLU A 77 8.33 -18.00 -8.61
N ALA A 78 7.24 -17.79 -9.35
CA ALA A 78 6.86 -18.66 -10.45
C ALA A 78 7.70 -18.48 -11.73
N LEU A 79 8.12 -17.26 -12.04
CA LEU A 79 8.70 -16.90 -13.34
C LEU A 79 10.16 -16.44 -13.26
N GLY A 80 10.63 -16.03 -12.08
CA GLY A 80 11.84 -15.22 -11.92
C GLY A 80 11.59 -13.73 -12.23
N ILE A 81 12.47 -12.86 -11.72
CA ILE A 81 12.30 -11.40 -11.81
C ILE A 81 12.24 -10.92 -13.27
N GLU A 82 13.13 -11.38 -14.14
CA GLU A 82 13.21 -10.89 -15.52
C GLU A 82 11.95 -11.22 -16.33
N ALA A 83 11.47 -12.46 -16.26
CA ALA A 83 10.25 -12.88 -16.94
C ALA A 83 9.00 -12.24 -16.30
N TYR A 84 8.99 -12.02 -14.98
CA TYR A 84 7.94 -11.26 -14.31
C TYR A 84 7.86 -9.82 -14.83
N LEU A 85 8.99 -9.12 -14.97
CA LEU A 85 9.02 -7.76 -15.52
C LEU A 85 8.48 -7.72 -16.95
N LEU A 86 8.81 -8.72 -17.79
CA LEU A 86 8.22 -8.86 -19.12
C LEU A 86 6.70 -9.06 -19.04
N ALA A 87 6.22 -9.93 -18.13
CA ALA A 87 4.79 -10.15 -17.93
C ALA A 87 4.07 -8.85 -17.49
N VAL A 88 4.70 -8.03 -16.64
CA VAL A 88 4.17 -6.70 -16.26
C VAL A 88 4.05 -5.78 -17.48
N ILE A 89 5.03 -5.76 -18.38
CA ILE A 89 4.95 -5.00 -19.63
C ILE A 89 3.78 -5.49 -20.49
N VAL A 90 3.62 -6.81 -20.64
CA VAL A 90 2.50 -7.41 -21.38
C VAL A 90 1.15 -7.04 -20.76
N CYS A 91 1.03 -7.08 -19.43
CA CYS A 91 -0.15 -6.62 -18.70
C CYS A 91 -0.43 -5.13 -18.95
N GLY A 92 0.60 -4.28 -18.97
CA GLY A 92 0.47 -2.86 -19.29
C GLY A 92 -0.06 -2.62 -20.72
N VAL A 93 0.45 -3.37 -21.70
CA VAL A 93 -0.07 -3.33 -23.08
C VAL A 93 -1.53 -3.79 -23.13
N ALA A 94 -1.87 -4.87 -22.43
CA ALA A 94 -3.26 -5.35 -22.35
C ALA A 94 -4.19 -4.31 -21.70
N GLN A 95 -3.72 -3.60 -20.66
CA GLN A 95 -4.45 -2.50 -20.03
C GLN A 95 -4.65 -1.32 -20.99
N LEU A 96 -3.66 -0.97 -21.82
CA LEU A 96 -3.82 0.05 -22.86
C LEU A 96 -4.84 -0.35 -23.91
N VAL A 97 -4.82 -1.61 -24.37
CA VAL A 97 -5.83 -2.15 -25.30
C VAL A 97 -7.22 -2.07 -24.67
N ALA A 98 -7.36 -2.48 -23.41
CA ALA A 98 -8.62 -2.38 -22.67
C ALA A 98 -9.09 -0.91 -22.54
N ALA A 99 -8.17 0.03 -22.36
CA ALA A 99 -8.49 1.46 -22.34
C ALA A 99 -9.01 1.97 -23.70
N PHE A 100 -8.40 1.55 -24.82
CA PHE A 100 -8.89 1.88 -26.17
C PHE A 100 -10.29 1.30 -26.44
N LEU A 101 -10.55 0.09 -25.96
CA LEU A 101 -11.88 -0.54 -26.02
C LEU A 101 -12.89 0.06 -25.03
N ARG A 102 -12.47 1.05 -24.22
CA ARG A 102 -13.28 1.67 -23.15
C ARG A 102 -13.84 0.64 -22.15
N ALA A 103 -13.10 -0.45 -21.93
CA ALA A 103 -13.48 -1.51 -20.99
C ALA A 103 -13.53 -1.03 -19.52
N GLY A 104 -13.02 0.17 -19.22
CA GLY A 104 -13.15 0.80 -17.90
C GLY A 104 -14.60 0.99 -17.42
N VAL A 105 -15.59 0.96 -18.34
CA VAL A 105 -17.02 0.99 -17.99
C VAL A 105 -17.42 -0.20 -17.10
N ILE A 106 -16.69 -1.34 -17.18
CA ILE A 106 -16.93 -2.52 -16.34
C ILE A 106 -16.86 -2.17 -14.84
N ALA A 107 -16.02 -1.20 -14.45
CA ALA A 107 -15.89 -0.76 -13.06
C ALA A 107 -17.21 -0.24 -12.48
N HIS A 108 -18.13 0.28 -13.30
CA HIS A 108 -19.44 0.76 -12.85
C HIS A 108 -20.43 -0.36 -12.51
N TYR A 109 -20.16 -1.61 -12.91
CA TYR A 109 -21.01 -2.76 -12.61
C TYR A 109 -20.65 -3.43 -11.28
N PHE A 110 -19.54 -3.04 -10.64
CA PHE A 110 -19.19 -3.54 -9.31
C PHE A 110 -20.12 -2.93 -8.27
N PRO A 111 -20.88 -3.76 -7.51
CA PRO A 111 -21.76 -3.24 -6.48
C PRO A 111 -20.97 -2.51 -5.40
N SER A 112 -21.49 -1.39 -4.91
CA SER A 112 -20.86 -0.62 -3.83
C SER A 112 -20.66 -1.45 -2.56
N SER A 113 -21.48 -2.48 -2.32
CA SER A 113 -21.31 -3.44 -1.22
C SER A 113 -20.01 -4.25 -1.34
N VAL A 114 -19.63 -4.65 -2.56
CA VAL A 114 -18.39 -5.40 -2.82
C VAL A 114 -17.18 -4.52 -2.55
N ILE A 115 -17.20 -3.27 -3.03
CA ILE A 115 -16.10 -2.31 -2.80
C ILE A 115 -15.94 -2.03 -1.31
N LYS A 116 -17.05 -1.78 -0.60
CA LYS A 116 -17.03 -1.59 0.87
C LYS A 116 -16.53 -2.83 1.60
N GLY A 117 -16.94 -4.03 1.18
CA GLY A 117 -16.46 -5.29 1.75
C GLY A 117 -14.95 -5.47 1.56
N MET A 118 -14.44 -5.18 0.35
CA MET A 118 -13.00 -5.23 0.05
C MET A 118 -12.21 -4.23 0.91
N LEU A 119 -12.67 -2.98 1.01
CA LEU A 119 -12.02 -1.96 1.84
C LEU A 119 -12.07 -2.30 3.34
N ALA A 120 -13.18 -2.84 3.83
CA ALA A 120 -13.31 -3.31 5.21
C ALA A 120 -12.38 -4.49 5.49
N GLY A 121 -12.28 -5.45 4.56
CA GLY A 121 -11.36 -6.57 4.65
C GLY A 121 -9.89 -6.13 4.72
N ILE A 122 -9.47 -5.24 3.81
CA ILE A 122 -8.13 -4.65 3.82
C ILE A 122 -7.89 -3.90 5.14
N GLY A 123 -8.85 -3.11 5.62
CA GLY A 123 -8.77 -2.40 6.90
C GLY A 123 -8.59 -3.33 8.10
N ILE A 124 -9.35 -4.43 8.16
CA ILE A 124 -9.20 -5.46 9.22
C ILE A 124 -7.82 -6.11 9.15
N ILE A 125 -7.35 -6.48 7.96
CA ILE A 125 -6.01 -7.08 7.78
C ILE A 125 -4.93 -6.13 8.27
N LEU A 126 -5.01 -4.84 7.90
CA LEU A 126 -4.08 -3.82 8.37
C LEU A 126 -4.08 -3.69 9.90
N ILE A 127 -5.26 -3.62 10.53
CA ILE A 127 -5.35 -3.56 11.99
C ILE A 127 -4.69 -4.78 12.62
N LEU A 128 -5.05 -5.99 12.17
CA LEU A 128 -4.54 -7.23 12.73
C LEU A 128 -3.01 -7.33 12.60
N LYS A 129 -2.45 -6.89 11.47
CA LYS A 129 -1.00 -6.92 11.23
C LYS A 129 -0.24 -5.86 12.03
N GLN A 130 -0.87 -4.77 12.46
CA GLN A 130 -0.23 -3.74 13.29
C GLN A 130 -0.22 -4.10 14.79
N ILE A 131 -1.04 -5.06 15.24
CA ILE A 131 -1.12 -5.44 16.66
C ILE A 131 0.21 -6.02 17.19
N PRO A 132 0.90 -6.96 16.51
CA PRO A 132 2.19 -7.49 16.98
C PRO A 132 3.25 -6.39 17.15
N HIS A 133 3.39 -5.51 16.16
CA HIS A 133 4.32 -4.37 16.22
C HIS A 133 3.98 -3.41 17.36
N ALA A 134 2.68 -3.17 17.64
CA ALA A 134 2.22 -2.37 18.76
C ALA A 134 2.65 -2.93 20.14
N PHE A 135 2.76 -4.25 20.25
CA PHE A 135 3.27 -4.92 21.45
C PHE A 135 4.80 -5.05 21.46
N GLY A 136 5.47 -4.63 20.38
CA GLY A 136 6.92 -4.68 20.21
C GLY A 136 7.46 -6.01 19.70
N TYR A 137 6.59 -6.84 19.14
CA TYR A 137 6.96 -8.08 18.47
C TYR A 137 7.15 -7.80 16.98
N ASP A 138 8.42 -7.64 16.57
CA ASP A 138 8.83 -7.21 15.23
C ASP A 138 9.57 -8.33 14.48
N GLN A 139 8.92 -9.49 14.37
CA GLN A 139 9.46 -10.66 13.65
C GLN A 139 9.05 -10.64 12.17
N SER A 140 7.84 -10.16 11.89
CA SER A 140 7.42 -9.76 10.54
C SER A 140 7.89 -8.35 10.21
N TRP A 141 8.07 -8.03 8.95
CA TRP A 141 8.42 -6.69 8.50
C TRP A 141 7.16 -5.82 8.29
N GLU A 142 7.31 -4.50 8.43
CA GLU A 142 6.19 -3.55 8.27
C GLU A 142 5.63 -3.55 6.83
N GLY A 143 4.43 -4.11 6.68
CA GLY A 143 3.69 -4.15 5.41
C GLY A 143 3.33 -5.55 4.91
N GLU A 144 3.67 -6.61 5.66
CA GLU A 144 3.30 -7.97 5.33
C GLU A 144 1.78 -8.17 5.51
N LEU A 145 1.05 -8.32 4.40
CA LEU A 145 -0.40 -8.49 4.40
C LEU A 145 -0.84 -9.96 4.27
N GLU A 146 0.10 -10.89 4.13
CA GLU A 146 -0.20 -12.32 3.98
C GLU A 146 -0.73 -12.90 5.29
N PHE A 147 -1.86 -13.60 5.21
CA PHE A 147 -2.44 -14.25 6.38
C PHE A 147 -1.60 -15.44 6.83
N PHE A 148 -1.08 -16.22 5.88
CA PHE A 148 -0.14 -17.32 6.10
C PHE A 148 1.24 -16.81 5.75
N GLN A 149 2.16 -16.86 6.72
CA GLN A 149 3.51 -16.32 6.57
C GLN A 149 4.50 -17.43 6.26
N ARG A 150 5.66 -17.03 5.70
CA ARG A 150 6.72 -17.97 5.28
C ARG A 150 7.38 -18.73 6.42
N ASP A 151 7.34 -18.18 7.62
CA ASP A 151 7.81 -18.79 8.87
C ASP A 151 6.84 -19.85 9.43
N GLY A 152 5.69 -20.05 8.78
CA GLY A 152 4.65 -20.99 9.21
C GLY A 152 3.70 -20.43 10.27
N HIS A 153 3.91 -19.16 10.65
CA HIS A 153 2.97 -18.43 11.50
C HIS A 153 1.83 -17.87 10.65
N ASN A 154 0.76 -17.48 11.35
CA ASN A 154 -0.32 -16.69 10.78
C ASN A 154 -0.57 -15.47 11.64
N THR A 155 -1.37 -14.54 11.10
CA THR A 155 -1.69 -13.29 11.78
C THR A 155 -2.24 -13.48 13.20
N PHE A 156 -2.97 -14.56 13.49
CA PHE A 156 -3.47 -14.81 14.84
C PHE A 156 -2.42 -15.41 15.77
N THR A 157 -1.55 -16.30 15.28
CA THR A 157 -0.46 -16.86 16.10
C THR A 157 0.55 -15.78 16.47
N GLU A 158 0.85 -14.86 15.54
CA GLU A 158 1.70 -13.70 15.80
C GLU A 158 1.18 -12.84 16.95
N ILE A 159 -0.13 -12.57 16.99
CA ILE A 159 -0.76 -11.86 18.11
C ILE A 159 -0.58 -12.65 19.41
N GLY A 160 -0.75 -13.97 19.36
CA GLY A 160 -0.53 -14.85 20.52
C GLY A 160 0.89 -14.80 21.06
N TYR A 161 1.90 -14.78 20.18
CA TYR A 161 3.31 -14.66 20.56
C TYR A 161 3.66 -13.24 21.03
N ALA A 162 3.10 -12.21 20.38
CA ALA A 162 3.29 -10.82 20.78
C ALA A 162 2.83 -10.55 22.21
N LEU A 163 1.72 -11.18 22.64
CA LEU A 163 1.25 -11.11 24.03
C LEU A 163 2.19 -11.76 25.04
N GLN A 164 3.07 -12.68 24.61
CA GLN A 164 4.08 -13.32 25.45
C GLN A 164 5.40 -12.56 25.44
N ALA A 165 5.65 -11.76 24.41
CA ALA A 165 6.88 -11.00 24.19
C ALA A 165 6.62 -9.47 24.24
N LEU A 166 6.01 -9.01 25.33
CA LEU A 166 5.63 -7.61 25.50
C LEU A 166 6.87 -6.72 25.72
N SER A 167 7.03 -5.71 24.87
CA SER A 167 7.99 -4.63 25.07
C SER A 167 7.30 -3.42 25.72
N PRO A 168 7.65 -3.04 26.96
CA PRO A 168 7.05 -1.88 27.62
C PRO A 168 7.25 -0.58 26.83
N GLY A 169 8.41 -0.45 26.16
CA GLY A 169 8.72 0.73 25.34
C GLY A 169 7.79 0.87 24.14
N ALA A 170 7.57 -0.22 23.39
CA ALA A 170 6.68 -0.22 22.24
C ALA A 170 5.24 0.13 22.64
N ILE A 171 4.74 -0.48 23.72
CA ILE A 171 3.38 -0.23 24.22
C ILE A 171 3.19 1.23 24.61
N ILE A 172 4.17 1.84 25.28
CA ILE A 172 4.11 3.28 25.64
C ILE A 172 4.08 4.14 24.38
N ILE A 173 4.95 3.86 23.40
CA ILE A 173 4.99 4.60 22.13
C ILE A 173 3.66 4.46 21.39
N THR A 174 3.11 3.26 21.30
CA THR A 174 1.82 3.02 20.63
C THR A 174 0.68 3.70 21.35
N ALA A 175 0.60 3.60 22.68
CA ALA A 175 -0.44 4.25 23.47
C ALA A 175 -0.38 5.78 23.33
N LEU A 176 0.81 6.37 23.40
CA LEU A 176 1.01 7.81 23.19
C LEU A 176 0.65 8.23 21.76
N SER A 177 1.05 7.45 20.76
CA SER A 177 0.74 7.72 19.35
C SER A 177 -0.76 7.67 19.08
N LEU A 178 -1.45 6.64 19.59
CA LEU A 178 -2.91 6.53 19.51
C LEU A 178 -3.61 7.67 20.26
N ALA A 179 -3.13 8.03 21.46
CA ALA A 179 -3.66 9.16 22.21
C ALA A 179 -3.53 10.47 21.43
N ILE A 180 -2.35 10.74 20.85
CA ILE A 180 -2.13 11.92 20.00
C ILE A 180 -3.10 11.90 18.81
N LEU A 181 -3.20 10.79 18.07
CA LEU A 181 -4.07 10.69 16.90
C LEU A 181 -5.55 10.92 17.25
N LEU A 182 -6.05 10.29 18.33
CA LEU A 182 -7.45 10.40 18.74
C LEU A 182 -7.78 11.78 19.32
N LEU A 183 -6.87 12.37 20.09
CA LEU A 183 -7.07 13.71 20.67
C LEU A 183 -6.89 14.83 19.64
N TRP A 184 -6.00 14.64 18.67
CA TRP A 184 -5.77 15.61 17.59
C TRP A 184 -6.92 15.64 16.58
N GLN A 185 -7.57 14.50 16.32
CA GLN A 185 -8.75 14.41 15.44
C GLN A 185 -10.07 14.83 16.10
N GLY A 186 -10.04 15.37 17.33
CA GLY A 186 -11.21 16.01 17.94
C GLY A 186 -11.74 17.18 17.08
N PRO A 187 -13.06 17.44 17.09
CA PRO A 187 -13.70 18.33 16.12
C PRO A 187 -13.13 19.75 16.19
N ARG A 188 -12.61 20.24 15.05
CA ARG A 188 -12.36 21.65 14.76
C ARG A 188 -12.99 21.99 13.42
#